data_AF-A0A1F4V1V9-F1
#
_entry.id   AF-A0A1F4V1V9-F1
#
_cell.length_a   1.000
_cell.length_b   1.000
_cell.length_c   1.000
_cell.angle_alpha   90.00
_cell.angle_beta   90.00
_cell.angle_gamma   90.00
#
_symmetry.space_group_name_H-M   'P 1'
#
loop_
_entity.id
_entity.type
_entity.pdbx_description
1 polymer ?
#
loop_
_entity_poly.entity_id
_entity_poly.type
_entity_poly.pdbx_seq_one_letter_code
_entity_poly.pdbx_strand_id
1 'polypeptide(L)'
;MHIPKKFFSKASEGGFGFGLTSGVITTLGLIVGLSSGTDSKIAVVGGILTIAVADSFSDALGMHVSQESEDASSKSIWQSTISTLFSKLVFALTFLVPVLLLNLETAVWVSILWGLSVLGLFS
;
A
#
# COMPACT_ATOMS: atom_id res chain seq x y z
N MET A 1 -24.82 -10.46 22.13
CA MET A 1 -24.90 -9.64 20.90
C MET A 1 -24.23 -10.45 19.80
N HIS A 2 -25.02 -11.20 19.02
CA HIS A 2 -24.50 -12.10 17.99
C HIS A 2 -24.27 -11.28 16.71
N ILE A 3 -23.04 -10.81 16.51
CA ILE A 3 -22.67 -10.09 15.29
C ILE A 3 -22.67 -11.13 14.15
N PRO A 4 -23.49 -10.95 13.10
CA PRO A 4 -23.65 -11.97 12.07
C PRO A 4 -22.37 -12.14 11.25
N LYS A 5 -21.95 -13.39 11.05
CA LYS A 5 -20.82 -13.84 10.19
C LYS A 5 -20.81 -13.26 8.75
N LYS A 6 -21.88 -12.59 8.30
CA LYS A 6 -21.92 -11.86 7.01
C LYS A 6 -21.06 -10.59 6.99
N PHE A 7 -20.64 -10.05 8.14
CA PHE A 7 -19.73 -8.90 8.20
C PHE A 7 -18.27 -9.29 7.84
N PHE A 8 -17.89 -10.55 8.07
CA PHE A 8 -16.53 -11.07 7.86
C PHE A 8 -16.07 -11.07 6.39
N SER A 9 -16.98 -11.21 5.41
CA SER A 9 -16.60 -11.13 3.98
C SER A 9 -16.39 -9.68 3.54
N LYS A 10 -17.25 -8.75 3.98
CA LYS A 10 -17.14 -7.32 3.63
C LYS A 10 -15.97 -6.61 4.29
N ALA A 11 -15.59 -6.98 5.53
CA ALA A 11 -14.50 -6.33 6.24
C ALA A 11 -13.12 -6.66 5.64
N SER A 12 -12.91 -7.89 5.14
CA SER A 12 -11.65 -8.25 4.48
C SER A 12 -11.52 -7.64 3.07
N GLU A 13 -12.62 -7.51 2.33
CA GLU A 13 -12.65 -6.86 1.01
C GLU A 13 -12.52 -5.33 1.14
N GLY A 14 -13.19 -4.72 2.11
CA GLY A 14 -13.14 -3.28 2.37
C GLY A 14 -11.80 -2.81 2.97
N GLY A 15 -11.24 -3.56 3.92
CA GLY A 15 -9.97 -3.19 4.57
C GLY A 15 -8.75 -3.38 3.66
N PHE A 16 -8.72 -4.46 2.87
CA PHE A 16 -7.64 -4.70 1.91
C PHE A 16 -7.70 -3.72 0.73
N GLY A 17 -8.89 -3.47 0.16
CA GLY A 17 -9.08 -2.48 -0.89
C GLY A 17 -8.77 -1.05 -0.45
N PHE A 18 -9.18 -0.67 0.77
CA PHE A 18 -8.86 0.64 1.36
C PHE A 18 -7.36 0.82 1.55
N GLY A 19 -6.68 -0.17 2.12
CA GLY A 19 -5.24 -0.12 2.33
C GLY A 19 -4.46 -0.08 1.02
N LEU A 20 -4.82 -0.89 0.03
CA LEU A 20 -4.11 -0.89 -1.26
C LEU A 20 -4.27 0.45 -1.98
N THR A 21 -5.49 0.98 -1.98
CA THR A 21 -5.83 2.28 -2.59
C THR A 21 -5.08 3.43 -1.93
N SER A 22 -5.05 3.48 -0.59
CA SER A 22 -4.32 4.52 0.13
C SER A 22 -2.82 4.46 -0.16
N GLY A 23 -2.23 3.27 -0.16
CA GLY A 23 -0.81 3.05 -0.44
C GLY A 23 -0.41 3.47 -1.85
N VAL A 24 -1.27 3.18 -2.85
CA VAL A 24 -1.05 3.63 -4.24
C VAL A 24 -1.05 5.16 -4.32
N ILE A 25 -2.05 5.82 -3.74
CA ILE A 25 -2.20 7.28 -3.80
C ILE A 25 -1.00 7.96 -3.13
N THR A 26 -0.61 7.49 -1.94
CA THR A 26 0.54 8.04 -1.20
C THR A 26 1.85 7.87 -1.98
N THR A 27 2.06 6.69 -2.58
CA THR A 27 3.28 6.42 -3.36
C THR A 27 3.33 7.27 -4.63
N LEU A 28 2.22 7.39 -5.37
CA LEU A 28 2.13 8.27 -6.54
C LEU A 28 2.36 9.74 -6.18
N GLY A 29 1.72 10.21 -5.11
CA GLY A 29 1.89 11.59 -4.63
C GLY A 29 3.35 11.88 -4.29
N LEU A 30 4.04 10.94 -3.63
CA LEU A 30 5.47 11.05 -3.34
C LEU A 30 6.32 11.06 -4.60
N ILE A 31 6.07 10.17 -5.55
CA ILE A 31 6.85 10.10 -6.80
C ILE A 31 6.74 11.41 -7.58
N VAL A 32 5.51 11.88 -7.80
CA VAL A 32 5.24 13.12 -8.55
C VAL A 32 5.76 14.33 -7.80
N GLY A 33 5.60 14.38 -6.47
CA GLY A 33 6.07 15.48 -5.63
C GLY A 33 7.59 15.59 -5.62
N LEU A 34 8.30 14.48 -5.40
CA LEU A 34 9.76 14.46 -5.37
C LEU A 34 10.37 14.66 -6.77
N SER A 35 9.77 14.09 -7.81
CA SER A 35 10.25 14.31 -9.19
C SER A 35 10.14 15.78 -9.57
N SER A 36 9.01 16.42 -9.26
CA SER A 36 8.78 17.84 -9.61
C SER A 36 9.61 18.80 -8.76
N GLY A 37 9.86 18.45 -7.49
CA GLY A 37 10.59 19.31 -6.56
C GLY A 37 12.11 19.17 -6.57
N THR A 38 12.64 18.02 -7.00
CA THR A 38 14.09 17.73 -6.90
C THR A 38 14.73 17.30 -8.22
N ASP A 39 13.94 16.80 -9.18
CA ASP A 39 14.42 16.15 -10.41
C ASP A 39 15.48 15.06 -10.16
N SER A 40 15.51 14.48 -8.94
CA SER A 40 16.54 13.56 -8.49
C SER A 40 15.99 12.15 -8.38
N LYS A 41 16.47 11.26 -9.26
CA LYS A 41 16.13 9.83 -9.24
C LYS A 41 16.45 9.17 -7.90
N ILE A 42 17.56 9.57 -7.26
CA ILE A 42 17.95 9.03 -5.94
C ILE A 42 16.95 9.47 -4.86
N ALA A 43 16.50 10.72 -4.89
CA ALA A 43 15.50 11.21 -3.95
C ALA A 43 14.17 10.44 -4.12
N VAL A 44 13.72 10.21 -5.36
CA VAL A 44 12.51 9.41 -5.63
C VAL A 44 12.65 7.98 -5.14
N VAL A 45 13.77 7.30 -5.42
CA VAL A 45 14.02 5.93 -4.94
C VAL A 45 14.02 5.87 -3.40
N GLY A 46 14.72 6.79 -2.74
CA GLY A 46 14.76 6.86 -1.28
C GLY A 46 13.39 7.13 -0.67
N GLY A 47 12.59 8.00 -1.31
CA GLY A 47 11.23 8.28 -0.88
C GLY A 47 10.29 7.08 -1.05
N ILE A 48 10.35 6.35 -2.17
CA ILE A 48 9.56 5.13 -2.38
C ILE A 48 9.90 4.08 -1.31
N LEU A 49 11.19 3.85 -1.03
CA LEU A 49 11.61 2.89 -0.01
C LEU A 49 11.13 3.31 1.39
N THR A 50 11.23 4.59 1.71
CA THR A 50 10.80 5.13 3.00
C THR A 50 9.30 4.94 3.20
N ILE A 51 8.49 5.31 2.20
CA ILE A 51 7.04 5.20 2.31
C ILE A 51 6.57 3.74 2.25
N ALA A 52 7.22 2.88 1.46
CA ALA A 52 6.89 1.45 1.38
C ALA A 52 7.02 0.80 2.76
N VAL A 53 8.06 1.13 3.51
CA VAL A 53 8.25 0.64 4.88
C VAL A 53 7.26 1.30 5.83
N ALA A 54 7.19 2.63 5.86
CA ALA A 54 6.34 3.35 6.82
C ALA A 54 4.85 3.03 6.69
N ASP A 55 4.32 3.02 5.46
CA ASP A 55 2.91 2.73 5.16
C ASP A 55 2.57 1.27 5.50
N SER A 56 3.38 0.31 5.02
CA SER A 56 3.13 -1.11 5.28
C SER A 56 3.14 -1.46 6.77
N PHE A 57 4.06 -0.87 7.56
CA PHE A 57 4.06 -1.03 9.02
C PHE A 57 2.84 -0.38 9.68
N SER A 58 2.49 0.84 9.27
CA SER A 58 1.35 1.57 9.84
C SER A 58 0.04 0.79 9.66
N ASP A 59 -0.21 0.27 8.46
CA ASP A 59 -1.42 -0.51 8.19
C ASP A 59 -1.41 -1.91 8.79
N ALA A 60 -0.26 -2.57 8.84
CA ALA A 60 -0.15 -3.88 9.48
C ALA A 60 -0.49 -3.80 10.99
N LEU A 61 0.02 -2.77 11.67
CA LEU A 61 -0.32 -2.50 13.06
C LEU A 61 -1.78 -2.07 13.22
N GLY A 62 -2.29 -1.20 12.33
CA GLY A 62 -3.72 -0.83 12.31
C GLY A 62 -4.63 -2.05 12.20
N MET A 63 -4.30 -3.00 11.32
CA MET A 63 -5.01 -4.26 11.17
C MET A 63 -4.87 -5.17 12.40
N HIS A 64 -3.71 -5.19 13.05
CA HIS A 64 -3.49 -5.94 14.29
C HIS A 64 -4.44 -5.47 15.40
N VAL A 65 -4.44 -4.16 15.66
CA VAL A 65 -5.25 -3.52 16.69
C VAL A 65 -6.74 -3.65 16.37
N SER A 66 -7.11 -3.53 15.09
CA SER A 66 -8.50 -3.74 14.64
C SER A 66 -8.99 -5.16 14.93
N GLN A 67 -8.16 -6.18 14.69
CA GLN A 67 -8.54 -7.58 14.93
C GLN A 67 -8.55 -7.93 16.43
N GLU A 68 -7.65 -7.36 17.22
CA GLU A 68 -7.64 -7.51 18.68
C GLU A 68 -8.91 -6.92 19.31
N SER A 69 -9.39 -5.78 18.79
CA SER A 69 -10.62 -5.13 19.24
C SER A 69 -11.90 -5.93 18.96
N GLU A 70 -11.84 -6.92 18.07
CA GLU A 70 -12.96 -7.79 17.68
C GLU A 70 -12.94 -9.16 18.36
N ASP A 71 -12.09 -9.38 19.38
CA ASP A 71 -11.87 -10.67 20.05
C ASP A 71 -11.52 -11.82 19.06
N ALA A 72 -10.81 -11.48 17.97
CA ALA A 72 -10.38 -12.47 17.00
C ALA A 72 -9.33 -13.43 17.59
N SER A 73 -9.28 -14.66 17.08
CA SER A 73 -8.25 -15.62 17.53
C SER A 73 -6.84 -15.11 17.23
N SER A 74 -5.89 -15.32 18.16
CA SER A 74 -4.48 -14.92 18.01
C SER A 74 -3.85 -15.35 16.67
N LYS A 75 -4.23 -16.52 16.16
CA LYS A 75 -3.77 -17.02 14.86
C LYS A 75 -4.29 -16.18 13.68
N SER A 76 -5.55 -15.75 13.72
CA SER A 76 -6.16 -14.89 12.70
C SER A 76 -5.55 -13.48 12.72
N ILE A 77 -5.30 -12.93 13.92
CA ILE A 77 -4.66 -11.62 14.09
C ILE A 77 -3.30 -11.61 13.39
N TRP A 78 -2.42 -12.56 13.73
CA TRP A 78 -1.08 -12.64 13.13
C TRP A 78 -1.11 -12.88 11.62
N GLN A 79 -2.03 -13.71 11.14
CA GLN A 79 -2.17 -13.97 9.71
C GLN A 79 -2.56 -12.70 8.94
N SER A 80 -3.53 -11.93 9.45
CA SER A 80 -3.96 -10.66 8.83
C SER A 80 -2.86 -9.60 8.88
N THR A 81 -2.17 -9.44 10.02
CA THR A 81 -1.06 -8.48 10.17
C THR A 81 0.07 -8.75 9.18
N ILE A 82 0.54 -10.00 9.11
CA ILE A 82 1.63 -10.38 8.20
C ILE A 82 1.19 -10.24 6.74
N SER A 83 -0.04 -10.66 6.42
CA SER A 83 -0.58 -10.54 5.06
C SER A 83 -0.63 -9.08 4.60
N THR A 84 -1.09 -8.16 5.46
CA THR A 84 -1.15 -6.73 5.17
C THR A 84 0.25 -6.14 4.98
N LEU A 85 1.19 -6.46 5.89
CA LEU A 85 2.57 -5.98 5.82
C LEU A 85 3.22 -6.39 4.49
N PHE A 86 3.21 -7.68 4.16
CA PHE A 86 3.86 -8.19 2.95
C PHE A 86 3.17 -7.71 1.68
N SER A 87 1.84 -7.72 1.63
CA SER A 87 1.11 -7.30 0.44
C SER A 87 1.40 -5.84 0.10
N LYS A 88 1.34 -4.95 1.10
CA LYS A 88 1.64 -3.52 0.89
C LYS A 88 3.10 -3.27 0.55
N LEU A 89 4.01 -3.90 1.28
CA LEU A 89 5.44 -3.72 1.04
C LEU A 89 5.82 -4.15 -0.37
N VAL A 90 5.46 -5.37 -0.77
CA VAL A 90 5.77 -5.90 -2.11
C VAL A 90 5.12 -5.05 -3.19
N PHE A 91 3.89 -4.62 -2.96
CA PHE A 91 3.17 -3.78 -3.92
C PHE A 91 3.83 -2.40 -4.08
N ALA A 92 4.20 -1.73 -2.99
CA ALA A 92 4.91 -0.45 -3.05
C ALA A 92 6.27 -0.58 -3.77
N LEU A 93 6.97 -1.71 -3.60
CA LEU A 93 8.21 -2.00 -4.31
C LEU A 93 8.03 -2.15 -5.84
N THR A 94 6.82 -2.44 -6.33
CA THR A 94 6.57 -2.47 -7.79
C THR A 94 6.80 -1.11 -8.46
N PHE A 95 6.61 -0.01 -7.73
CA PHE A 95 6.87 1.35 -8.23
C PHE A 95 8.37 1.66 -8.38
N LEU A 96 9.26 0.86 -7.78
CA LEU A 96 10.71 1.01 -8.03
C LEU A 96 11.09 0.53 -9.42
N VAL A 97 10.39 -0.45 -9.99
CA VAL A 97 10.71 -1.03 -11.30
C VAL A 97 10.79 0.03 -12.41
N PRO A 98 9.76 0.86 -12.65
CA PRO A 98 9.84 1.91 -13.66
C PRO A 98 10.90 2.96 -13.33
N VAL A 99 11.05 3.34 -12.06
CA VAL A 99 12.02 4.36 -11.63
C VAL A 99 13.46 3.90 -11.84
N LEU A 100 13.78 2.64 -11.59
CA LEU A 100 15.13 2.10 -11.77
C LEU A 100 15.47 1.90 -13.25
N LEU A 101 14.54 1.41 -14.06
CA LEU A 101 14.80 1.03 -15.45
C LEU A 101 14.71 2.19 -16.46
N LEU A 102 13.94 3.25 -16.16
CA LEU A 102 13.68 4.34 -17.10
C LEU A 102 14.31 5.67 -16.64
N ASN A 103 14.30 6.64 -17.54
CA ASN A 103 14.57 8.05 -17.22
C ASN A 103 13.46 8.59 -16.32
N LEU A 104 13.79 9.56 -15.46
CA LEU A 104 12.89 10.02 -14.40
C LEU A 104 11.52 10.49 -14.92
N GLU A 105 11.51 11.30 -15.99
CA GLU A 105 10.27 11.77 -16.62
C GLU A 105 9.39 10.60 -17.12
N THR A 106 9.98 9.67 -17.87
CA THR A 106 9.26 8.50 -18.38
C THR A 106 8.80 7.58 -17.26
N ALA A 107 9.65 7.40 -16.23
CA ALA A 107 9.34 6.59 -15.05
C ALA A 107 8.12 7.12 -14.29
N VAL A 108 7.99 8.44 -14.15
CA VAL A 108 6.85 9.08 -13.50
C VAL A 108 5.57 8.76 -14.27
N TRP A 109 5.55 8.95 -15.59
CA TRP A 109 4.37 8.64 -16.41
C TRP A 109 3.98 7.16 -16.36
N VAL A 110 4.97 6.26 -16.44
CA VAL A 110 4.71 4.81 -16.31
C VAL A 110 4.20 4.45 -14.92
N SER A 111 4.75 5.07 -13.87
CA SER A 111 4.28 4.87 -12.49
C SER A 111 2.84 5.34 -12.30
N ILE A 112 2.49 6.50 -12.86
CA ILE A 112 1.10 7.02 -12.86
C ILE A 112 0.18 6.04 -13.57
N LEU A 113 0.52 5.60 -14.78
CA LEU A 113 -0.30 4.67 -15.53
C LEU A 113 -0.48 3.34 -14.77
N TRP A 114 0.60 2.82 -14.19
CA TRP A 114 0.58 1.63 -13.35
C TRP A 114 -0.33 1.79 -12.14
N GLY A 115 -0.14 2.87 -11.36
CA GLY A 115 -0.94 3.13 -10.17
C GLY A 115 -2.41 3.35 -10.49
N LEU A 116 -2.74 4.10 -11.54
CA LEU A 116 -4.13 4.28 -11.99
C LEU A 116 -4.76 2.98 -12.48
N SER A 117 -4.00 2.12 -13.16
CA SER A 117 -4.48 0.79 -13.60
C SER A 117 -4.82 -0.08 -12.40
N VAL A 118 -3.98 -0.05 -11.36
CA VAL A 118 -4.25 -0.78 -10.11
C VAL A 118 -5.48 -0.21 -9.43
N LEU A 119 -5.58 1.11 -9.29
CA LEU A 119 -6.76 1.74 -8.68
C LEU A 119 -8.03 1.32 -9.42
N GLY A 120 -8.04 1.37 -10.76
CA GLY A 120 -9.22 0.98 -11.54
C GLY A 120 -9.58 -0.51 -11.45
N LEU A 121 -8.64 -1.39 -11.09
CA LEU A 121 -8.91 -2.81 -10.90
C LEU A 121 -9.41 -3.14 -9.49
N PHE A 122 -9.06 -2.34 -8.48
CA PHE A 122 -9.32 -2.62 -7.06
C PHE A 122 -10.30 -1.62 -6.39
N SER A 123 -10.77 -0.59 -7.10
CA SER A 123 -11.77 0.40 -6.65
C SER A 123 -13.22 -0.02 -6.89
#